data_AF-A0A975D0V6-F1
#
_entry.id   AF-A0A975D0V6-F1
#
_cell.length_a   1.000
_cell.length_b   1.000
_cell.length_c   1.000
_cell.angle_alpha   90.00
_cell.angle_beta   90.00
_cell.angle_gamma   90.00
#
_symmetry.space_group_name_H-M   'P 1'
#
loop_
_entity.id
_entity.type
_entity.pdbx_description
1 polymer ?
#
loop_
_entity_poly.entity_id
_entity_poly.type
_entity_poly.pdbx_seq_one_letter_code
_entity_poly.pdbx_strand_id
1 'polypeptide(L)'
;MARVMVNLTKQNRRPKKQSDDAGRRASKRLINKIANPADGKPLPGEAKEIEAATERYLDRCPRAMLEYDESGSVVAPYGDRIGHIFRLMDALGTPSMDFANLQLVVLERACGGAGDGKDDVAVNAALAMIQAIGPKDELEAALAVQMAAAHALSLKAAGWANRTENIVAATAGGNLSVKMMRTFTAQIEALARLRGKGQQTVRVEHVTVQPGAQAIVGDVHQHLPGGGGGSKESKDQAHEQTTDAPIAALRRPDQSNHGVPIACDEKRPMQAAWRAEHRGAEG
;
A
#
# COMPACT_ATOMS: atom_id res chain seq x y z
N MET A 1 51.26 35.05 -76.79
CA MET A 1 51.42 33.64 -77.15
C MET A 1 50.64 32.76 -76.15
N ALA A 2 49.65 32.03 -76.67
CA ALA A 2 48.95 30.80 -76.18
C ALA A 2 48.48 30.73 -74.71
N ARG A 3 47.15 30.66 -74.43
CA ARG A 3 46.25 29.46 -74.36
C ARG A 3 46.77 28.42 -73.33
N VAL A 4 45.98 28.01 -72.34
CA VAL A 4 44.91 26.99 -72.46
C VAL A 4 43.86 27.10 -71.31
N MET A 5 42.60 26.85 -71.68
CA MET A 5 41.38 26.74 -70.84
C MET A 5 41.27 25.38 -70.09
N VAL A 6 40.24 25.28 -69.24
CA VAL A 6 39.53 24.06 -68.73
C VAL A 6 40.03 23.65 -67.32
N ASN A 7 39.24 23.50 -66.23
CA ASN A 7 37.84 23.11 -66.05
C ASN A 7 37.29 23.45 -64.64
N LEU A 8 35.95 23.53 -64.55
CA LEU A 8 35.06 23.19 -63.42
C LEU A 8 35.42 23.59 -61.97
N THR A 9 34.67 24.53 -61.39
CA THR A 9 33.76 24.27 -60.24
C THR A 9 32.98 25.53 -59.87
N LYS A 10 31.73 25.63 -60.37
CA LYS A 10 30.70 26.43 -59.70
C LYS A 10 30.20 25.66 -58.48
N GLN A 11 29.76 26.44 -57.48
CA GLN A 11 28.79 26.14 -56.41
C GLN A 11 29.32 25.90 -54.99
N ASN A 12 28.57 26.52 -54.06
CA ASN A 12 28.48 26.27 -52.62
C ASN A 12 29.54 26.86 -51.68
N ARG A 13 29.47 28.19 -51.47
CA ARG A 13 29.61 28.72 -50.11
C ARG A 13 28.22 28.99 -49.53
N ARG A 14 27.68 28.04 -48.77
CA ARG A 14 26.47 28.22 -47.95
C ARG A 14 26.75 29.30 -46.90
N PRO A 15 25.86 30.27 -46.65
CA PRO A 15 26.02 31.20 -45.54
C PRO A 15 25.95 30.42 -44.20
N LYS A 16 26.85 30.79 -43.28
CA LYS A 16 27.01 30.17 -41.95
C LYS A 16 25.69 30.19 -41.16
N LYS A 17 25.43 29.07 -40.47
CA LYS A 17 24.41 28.74 -39.45
C LYS A 17 24.30 29.70 -38.24
N GLN A 18 24.51 31.00 -38.42
CA GLN A 18 24.60 31.97 -37.32
C GLN A 18 23.23 32.54 -36.93
N SER A 19 22.25 32.54 -37.85
CA SER A 19 20.86 32.97 -37.59
C SER A 19 20.07 31.96 -36.74
N ASP A 20 20.25 30.67 -37.01
CA ASP A 20 19.45 29.60 -36.37
C ASP A 20 19.88 29.34 -34.92
N ASP A 21 21.16 29.57 -34.62
CA ASP A 21 21.72 29.40 -33.28
C ASP A 21 21.32 30.55 -32.34
N ALA A 22 21.10 31.75 -32.87
CA ALA A 22 20.57 32.89 -32.12
C ALA A 22 19.11 32.67 -31.71
N GLY A 23 18.27 32.16 -32.63
CA GLY A 23 16.87 31.79 -32.34
C GLY A 23 16.77 30.68 -31.30
N ARG A 24 17.59 29.63 -31.41
CA ARG A 24 17.61 28.51 -30.45
C ARG A 24 18.10 28.94 -29.06
N ARG A 25 19.06 29.87 -28.97
CA ARG A 25 19.52 30.45 -27.69
C ARG A 25 18.47 31.37 -27.07
N ALA A 26 17.75 32.16 -27.88
CA ALA A 26 16.64 32.99 -27.42
C ALA A 26 15.48 32.15 -26.88
N SER A 27 15.09 31.08 -27.58
CA SER A 27 14.07 30.13 -27.11
C SER A 27 14.50 29.42 -25.83
N LYS A 28 15.76 28.96 -25.72
CA LYS A 28 16.28 28.36 -24.48
C LYS A 28 16.29 29.33 -23.30
N ARG A 29 16.62 30.61 -23.53
CA ARG A 29 16.56 31.66 -22.50
C ARG A 29 15.13 31.93 -22.07
N LEU A 30 14.19 31.96 -23.00
CA LEU A 30 12.77 32.13 -22.71
C LEU A 30 12.23 30.93 -21.92
N ILE A 31 12.55 29.70 -22.35
CA ILE A 31 12.19 28.47 -21.64
C ILE A 31 12.78 28.45 -20.23
N ASN A 32 14.04 28.86 -20.05
CA ASN A 32 14.67 28.90 -18.73
C ASN A 32 14.10 30.02 -17.83
N LYS A 33 13.69 31.15 -18.42
CA LYS A 33 13.03 32.25 -17.70
C LYS A 33 11.59 31.91 -17.30
N ILE A 34 10.92 31.07 -18.08
CA ILE A 34 9.63 30.46 -17.75
C ILE A 34 9.88 29.42 -16.64
N ALA A 35 10.77 28.45 -16.84
CA ALA A 35 11.03 27.37 -15.87
C ALA A 35 11.61 27.82 -14.52
N ASN A 36 12.23 29.00 -14.42
CA ASN A 36 12.70 29.60 -13.17
C ASN A 36 12.20 31.04 -13.06
N PRO A 37 10.97 31.27 -12.56
CA PRO A 37 10.45 32.61 -12.33
C PRO A 37 11.26 33.29 -11.21
N ALA A 38 11.87 34.44 -11.53
CA ALA A 38 12.74 35.19 -10.62
C ALA A 38 12.05 35.66 -9.33
N ASP A 39 10.72 35.68 -9.31
CA ASP A 39 9.89 36.21 -8.21
C ASP A 39 9.31 35.12 -7.30
N GLY A 40 9.66 33.84 -7.50
CA GLY A 40 9.13 32.71 -6.72
C GLY A 40 7.62 32.47 -6.91
N LYS A 41 6.98 33.20 -7.83
CA LYS A 41 5.57 33.03 -8.18
C LYS A 41 5.42 31.88 -9.18
N PRO A 42 4.44 31.00 -8.98
CA PRO A 42 4.23 29.87 -9.88
C PRO A 42 3.92 30.35 -11.30
N LEU A 43 4.38 29.58 -12.28
CA LEU A 43 4.04 29.80 -13.68
C LEU A 43 2.52 29.75 -13.89
N PRO A 44 1.95 30.38 -14.94
CA PRO A 44 0.51 30.36 -15.16
C PRO A 44 -0.12 28.96 -15.27
N GLY A 45 0.63 27.96 -15.76
CA GLY A 45 0.21 26.56 -15.75
C GLY A 45 0.26 25.94 -14.35
N GLU A 46 1.33 26.19 -13.61
CA GLU A 46 1.50 25.76 -12.21
C GLU A 46 0.47 26.41 -11.28
N ALA A 47 0.10 27.67 -11.51
CA ALA A 47 -0.89 28.38 -10.71
C ALA A 47 -2.28 27.72 -10.81
N LYS A 48 -2.68 27.29 -12.01
CA LYS A 48 -3.93 26.54 -12.21
C LYS A 48 -3.88 25.16 -11.55
N GLU A 49 -2.74 24.48 -11.63
CA GLU A 49 -2.56 23.19 -10.96
C GLU A 49 -2.57 23.32 -9.43
N ILE A 50 -1.96 24.40 -8.89
CA ILE A 50 -1.98 24.75 -7.47
C ILE A 50 -3.40 25.08 -7.02
N GLU A 51 -4.15 25.86 -7.80
CA GLU A 51 -5.55 26.18 -7.51
C GLU A 51 -6.41 24.91 -7.47
N ALA A 52 -6.30 24.06 -8.51
CA ALA A 52 -7.00 22.77 -8.52
C ALA A 52 -6.55 21.84 -7.37
N ALA A 53 -5.28 21.88 -6.97
CA ALA A 53 -4.79 21.14 -5.81
C ALA A 53 -5.33 21.71 -4.49
N THR A 54 -5.51 23.03 -4.42
CA THR A 54 -6.07 23.74 -3.27
C THR A 54 -7.54 23.39 -3.09
N GLU A 55 -8.34 23.38 -4.16
CA GLU A 55 -9.74 22.93 -4.11
C GLU A 55 -9.85 21.48 -3.61
N ARG A 56 -9.07 20.56 -4.20
CA ARG A 56 -9.01 19.17 -3.72
C ARG A 56 -8.55 19.05 -2.27
N TYR A 57 -7.71 19.96 -1.79
CA TYR A 57 -7.27 19.99 -0.39
C TYR A 57 -8.40 20.45 0.52
N LEU A 58 -9.09 21.54 0.16
CA LEU A 58 -10.20 22.10 0.92
C LEU A 58 -11.36 21.10 1.05
N ASP A 59 -11.67 20.35 0.00
CA ASP A 59 -12.68 19.28 0.04
C ASP A 59 -12.33 18.16 1.03
N ARG A 60 -11.04 17.91 1.26
CA ARG A 60 -10.53 16.92 2.22
C ARG A 60 -10.31 17.48 3.62
N CYS A 61 -10.61 18.77 3.84
CA CYS A 61 -10.13 19.53 4.98
C CYS A 61 -10.94 19.49 6.29
N PRO A 62 -12.11 18.82 6.42
CA PRO A 62 -12.64 18.49 7.73
C PRO A 62 -11.82 17.34 8.34
N ARG A 63 -10.72 17.66 9.04
CA ARG A 63 -9.89 16.66 9.72
C ARG A 63 -9.94 16.75 11.23
N ALA A 64 -9.99 15.60 11.87
CA ALA A 64 -9.73 15.48 13.30
C ALA A 64 -8.23 15.67 13.55
N MET A 65 -7.88 16.46 14.56
CA MET A 65 -6.49 16.86 14.82
C MET A 65 -6.30 17.09 16.30
N LEU A 66 -5.20 16.59 16.86
CA LEU A 66 -4.78 16.86 18.22
C LEU A 66 -3.75 18.00 18.20
N GLU A 67 -3.99 18.99 19.03
CA GLU A 67 -3.01 20.02 19.40
C GLU A 67 -2.80 19.92 20.90
N TYR A 68 -1.56 20.08 21.36
CA TYR A 68 -1.26 20.05 22.79
C TYR A 68 -0.75 21.41 23.25
N ASP A 69 -1.15 21.79 24.46
CA ASP A 69 -0.54 22.94 25.13
C ASP A 69 0.82 22.57 25.75
N GLU A 70 1.49 23.57 26.35
CA GLU A 70 2.75 23.39 27.07
C GLU A 70 2.64 22.42 28.26
N SER A 71 1.43 22.18 28.78
CA SER A 71 1.16 21.19 29.84
C SER A 71 0.99 19.76 29.28
N GLY A 72 0.93 19.63 27.95
CA GLY A 72 0.67 18.38 27.26
C GLY A 72 -0.81 17.97 27.29
N SER A 73 -1.74 18.89 27.57
CA SER A 73 -3.17 18.63 27.50
C SER A 73 -3.69 18.90 26.09
N VAL A 74 -4.65 18.08 25.63
CA VAL A 74 -5.27 18.28 24.31
C VAL A 74 -6.11 19.57 24.32
N VAL A 75 -5.82 20.47 23.39
CA VAL A 75 -6.51 21.75 23.20
C VAL A 75 -7.41 21.68 21.97
N ALA A 76 -8.60 22.26 22.08
CA ALA A 76 -9.52 22.39 20.95
C ALA A 76 -9.12 23.57 20.06
N PRO A 77 -8.89 23.39 18.74
CA PRO A 77 -8.35 24.44 17.86
C PRO A 77 -9.23 25.70 17.71
N TYR A 78 -10.52 25.63 18.06
CA TYR A 78 -11.49 26.71 17.83
C TYR A 78 -12.28 27.11 19.09
N GLY A 79 -11.81 26.73 20.28
CA GLY A 79 -12.52 26.98 21.54
C GLY A 79 -13.79 26.14 21.77
N ASP A 80 -14.34 25.51 20.73
CA ASP A 80 -15.40 24.51 20.83
C ASP A 80 -14.85 23.15 21.22
N ARG A 81 -14.76 22.91 22.54
CA ARG A 81 -14.30 21.65 23.10
C ARG A 81 -15.22 20.48 22.76
N ILE A 82 -16.53 20.70 22.73
CA ILE A 82 -17.52 19.63 22.53
C ILE A 82 -17.52 19.18 21.06
N GLY A 83 -17.57 20.13 20.12
CA GLY A 83 -17.45 19.81 18.70
C GLY A 83 -16.11 19.18 18.35
N HIS A 84 -15.03 19.57 19.03
CA HIS A 84 -13.74 18.93 18.88
C HIS A 84 -13.75 17.45 19.30
N ILE A 85 -14.32 17.15 20.47
CA ILE A 85 -14.52 15.77 20.96
C ILE A 85 -15.35 14.96 19.97
N PHE A 86 -16.46 15.51 19.49
CA PHE A 86 -17.30 14.80 18.51
C PHE A 86 -16.58 14.51 17.20
N ARG A 87 -15.67 15.38 16.73
CA ARG A 87 -14.85 15.06 15.56
C ARG A 87 -13.86 13.93 15.82
N LEU A 88 -13.27 13.85 17.01
CA LEU A 88 -12.37 12.75 17.37
C LEU A 88 -13.13 11.41 17.45
N MET A 89 -14.33 11.45 18.05
CA MET A 89 -15.22 10.29 18.15
C MET A 89 -15.74 9.84 16.79
N ASP A 90 -16.12 10.78 15.91
CA ASP A 90 -16.54 10.52 14.53
C ASP A 90 -15.39 9.92 13.70
N ALA A 91 -14.16 10.44 13.84
CA ALA A 91 -12.99 9.86 13.19
C ALA A 91 -12.71 8.42 13.62
N LEU A 92 -13.05 8.05 14.86
CA LEU A 92 -12.96 6.70 15.39
C LEU A 92 -14.26 5.89 15.22
N GLY A 93 -15.31 6.43 14.60
CA GLY A 93 -16.56 5.71 14.39
C GLY A 93 -17.22 5.21 15.68
N THR A 94 -17.09 5.92 16.79
CA THR A 94 -17.54 5.45 18.11
C THR A 94 -18.38 6.50 18.86
N PRO A 95 -19.50 6.11 19.50
CA PRO A 95 -20.16 6.94 20.51
C PRO A 95 -19.52 6.82 21.91
N SER A 96 -18.55 5.93 22.12
CA SER A 96 -17.92 5.69 23.42
C SER A 96 -16.71 6.60 23.63
N MET A 97 -16.86 7.55 24.56
CA MET A 97 -15.78 8.47 24.93
C MET A 97 -14.58 7.73 25.56
N ASP A 98 -14.82 6.70 26.36
CA ASP A 98 -13.76 5.92 27.01
C ASP A 98 -12.94 5.15 25.98
N PHE A 99 -13.62 4.56 24.98
CA PHE A 99 -12.96 3.89 23.87
C PHE A 99 -12.14 4.89 23.06
N ALA A 100 -12.71 6.05 22.70
CA ALA A 100 -12.01 7.08 21.96
C ALA A 100 -10.74 7.53 22.69
N ASN A 101 -10.84 7.87 23.98
CA ASN A 101 -9.70 8.26 24.81
C ASN A 101 -8.62 7.18 24.86
N LEU A 102 -9.00 5.91 25.06
CA LEU A 102 -8.05 4.80 25.08
C LEU A 102 -7.33 4.65 23.74
N GLN A 103 -8.05 4.73 22.62
CA GLN A 103 -7.45 4.60 21.29
C GLN A 103 -6.47 5.75 21.00
N LEU A 104 -6.80 6.99 21.37
CA LEU A 104 -5.89 8.14 21.20
C LEU A 104 -4.60 7.93 22.00
N VAL A 105 -4.72 7.51 23.26
CA VAL A 105 -3.57 7.22 24.13
C VAL A 105 -2.71 6.08 23.59
N VAL A 106 -3.31 5.03 23.02
CA VAL A 106 -2.56 3.94 22.37
C VAL A 106 -1.88 4.42 21.10
N LEU A 107 -2.56 5.25 20.30
CA LEU A 107 -2.03 5.83 19.08
C LEU A 107 -0.81 6.72 19.37
N GLU A 108 -0.89 7.57 20.39
CA GLU A 108 0.22 8.39 20.88
C GLU A 108 1.44 7.53 21.22
N ARG A 109 1.26 6.45 21.97
CA ARG A 109 2.36 5.55 22.36
C ARG A 109 2.94 4.77 21.18
N ALA A 110 2.11 4.36 20.23
CA ALA A 110 2.54 3.57 19.08
C ALA A 110 3.23 4.44 18.01
N CYS A 111 2.71 5.65 17.79
CA CYS A 111 3.17 6.56 16.74
C CYS A 111 4.20 7.58 17.24
N GLY A 112 4.30 7.82 18.55
CA GLY A 112 5.27 8.73 19.15
C GLY A 112 6.74 8.33 18.92
N GLY A 113 7.64 9.31 19.07
CA GLY A 113 9.09 9.09 19.09
C GLY A 113 9.57 8.52 20.43
N ALA A 114 10.83 8.09 20.49
CA ALA A 114 11.46 7.62 21.73
C ALA A 114 11.81 8.76 22.73
N GLY A 115 11.36 9.99 22.47
CA GLY A 115 11.62 11.16 23.31
C GLY A 115 10.39 11.54 24.15
N ASP A 116 10.62 12.32 25.21
CA ASP A 116 9.57 12.82 26.12
C ASP A 116 8.61 13.85 25.49
N GLY A 117 8.86 14.24 24.23
CA GLY A 117 7.98 15.17 23.50
C GLY A 117 6.83 14.43 22.82
N LYS A 118 5.60 14.91 23.04
CA LYS A 118 4.45 14.50 22.23
C LYS A 118 4.70 14.89 20.77
N ASP A 119 4.72 13.90 19.89
CA ASP A 119 4.92 14.10 18.45
C ASP A 119 3.56 14.26 17.79
N ASP A 120 3.02 15.47 17.90
CA ASP A 120 1.71 15.84 17.36
C ASP A 120 1.62 15.55 15.86
N VAL A 121 2.73 15.68 15.14
CA VAL A 121 2.80 15.43 13.71
C VAL A 121 2.58 13.95 13.40
N ALA A 122 3.28 13.06 14.11
CA ALA A 122 3.13 11.62 13.90
C ALA A 122 1.73 11.12 14.28
N VAL A 123 1.18 11.62 15.40
CA VAL A 123 -0.15 11.23 15.86
C VAL A 123 -1.24 11.78 14.92
N ASN A 124 -1.13 13.03 14.48
CA ASN A 124 -2.07 13.61 13.51
C ASN A 124 -2.00 12.93 12.14
N ALA A 125 -0.82 12.49 11.70
CA ALA A 125 -0.69 11.70 10.48
C ALA A 125 -1.40 10.35 10.61
N ALA A 126 -1.27 9.69 11.76
CA ALA A 126 -1.94 8.43 12.04
C ALA A 126 -3.47 8.61 12.16
N LEU A 127 -3.92 9.68 12.81
CA LEU A 127 -5.34 10.04 12.92
C LEU A 127 -5.94 10.35 11.54
N ALA A 128 -5.21 11.04 10.66
CA ALA A 128 -5.63 11.28 9.29
C ALA A 128 -5.78 9.96 8.48
N MET A 129 -4.91 8.98 8.72
CA MET A 129 -5.06 7.65 8.13
C MET A 129 -6.32 6.93 8.64
N ILE A 130 -6.58 6.99 9.95
CA ILE A 130 -7.79 6.40 10.53
C ILE A 130 -9.04 7.07 9.95
N GLN A 131 -9.07 8.40 9.87
CA GLN A 131 -10.20 9.12 9.29
C GLN A 131 -10.39 8.77 7.80
N ALA A 132 -9.31 8.53 7.05
CA ALA A 132 -9.39 8.07 5.66
C ALA A 132 -9.93 6.63 5.53
N ILE A 133 -9.67 5.76 6.53
CA ILE A 133 -10.28 4.44 6.61
C ILE A 133 -11.80 4.56 6.87
N GLY A 134 -12.19 5.55 7.67
CA GLY A 134 -13.57 5.86 8.05
C GLY A 134 -14.25 4.71 8.79
N PRO A 135 -13.80 4.36 10.00
CA PRO A 135 -14.41 3.33 10.82
C PRO A 135 -15.90 3.58 11.06
N LYS A 136 -16.71 2.53 11.06
CA LYS A 136 -18.16 2.60 11.31
C LYS A 136 -18.57 2.18 12.72
N ASP A 137 -17.69 1.45 13.39
CA ASP A 137 -17.87 0.90 14.73
C ASP A 137 -16.51 0.74 15.42
N GLU A 138 -16.53 0.37 16.71
CA GLU A 138 -15.33 0.19 17.52
C GLU A 138 -14.40 -0.92 17.02
N LEU A 139 -14.91 -1.94 16.32
CA LEU A 139 -14.08 -3.03 15.79
C LEU A 139 -13.30 -2.56 14.57
N GLU A 140 -13.95 -1.86 13.64
CA GLU A 140 -13.29 -1.18 12.53
C GLU A 140 -12.28 -0.14 13.06
N ALA A 141 -12.61 0.56 14.14
CA ALA A 141 -11.75 1.58 14.75
C ALA A 141 -10.48 0.97 15.34
N ALA A 142 -10.61 -0.11 16.11
CA ALA A 142 -9.48 -0.83 16.66
C ALA A 142 -8.57 -1.36 15.55
N LEU A 143 -9.15 -1.89 14.47
CA LEU A 143 -8.39 -2.35 13.30
C LEU A 143 -7.68 -1.17 12.61
N ALA A 144 -8.35 -0.03 12.44
CA ALA A 144 -7.77 1.16 11.82
C ALA A 144 -6.60 1.73 12.63
N VAL A 145 -6.71 1.76 13.96
CA VAL A 145 -5.63 2.16 14.87
C VAL A 145 -4.43 1.24 14.72
N GLN A 146 -4.66 -0.09 14.69
CA GLN A 146 -3.60 -1.07 14.46
C GLN A 146 -2.93 -0.90 13.09
N MET A 147 -3.71 -0.60 12.04
CA MET A 147 -3.19 -0.34 10.69
C MET A 147 -2.30 0.89 10.67
N ALA A 148 -2.73 2.00 11.29
CA ALA A 148 -1.94 3.23 11.38
C ALA A 148 -0.62 3.01 12.14
N ALA A 149 -0.67 2.28 13.26
CA ALA A 149 0.52 1.89 14.03
C ALA A 149 1.47 0.98 13.22
N ALA A 150 0.95 -0.04 12.53
CA ALA A 150 1.73 -0.94 11.71
C ALA A 150 2.43 -0.18 10.57
N HIS A 151 1.72 0.75 9.92
CA HIS A 151 2.29 1.61 8.89
C HIS A 151 3.42 2.48 9.45
N ALA A 152 3.18 3.21 10.55
CA ALA A 152 4.19 4.06 11.18
C ALA A 152 5.44 3.26 11.59
N LEU A 153 5.26 2.08 12.21
CA LEU A 153 6.36 1.21 12.60
C LEU A 153 7.14 0.69 11.40
N SER A 154 6.47 0.36 10.29
CA SER A 154 7.14 -0.07 9.06
C SER A 154 8.08 1.00 8.51
N LEU A 155 7.62 2.24 8.43
CA LEU A 155 8.41 3.36 7.92
C LEU A 155 9.56 3.73 8.86
N LYS A 156 9.34 3.69 10.18
CA LYS A 156 10.39 3.88 11.18
C LYS A 156 11.46 2.80 11.07
N ALA A 157 11.06 1.53 10.95
CA ALA A 157 11.97 0.40 10.81
C ALA A 157 12.78 0.47 9.51
N ALA A 158 12.15 0.84 8.38
CA ALA A 158 12.83 1.07 7.11
C ALA A 158 13.82 2.24 7.18
N GLY A 159 13.41 3.37 7.75
CA GLY A 159 14.26 4.54 7.92
C GLY A 159 15.43 4.29 8.89
N TRP A 160 15.23 3.46 9.92
CA TRP A 160 16.32 3.00 10.78
C TRP A 160 17.29 2.09 10.03
N ALA A 161 16.78 1.08 9.30
CA ALA A 161 17.60 0.17 8.51
C ALA A 161 18.46 0.90 7.46
N ASN A 162 17.95 1.98 6.87
CA ASN A 162 18.66 2.78 5.87
C ASN A 162 19.77 3.69 6.45
N ARG A 163 19.74 3.97 7.76
CA ARG A 163 20.70 4.88 8.42
C ARG A 163 21.81 4.17 9.18
N THR A 164 21.63 2.88 9.50
CA THR A 164 22.61 2.11 10.27
C THR A 164 23.69 1.53 9.36
N GLU A 165 24.94 1.64 9.78
CA GLU A 165 26.10 1.00 9.12
C GLU A 165 26.26 -0.47 9.54
N ASN A 166 25.65 -0.86 10.67
CA ASN A 166 25.66 -2.23 11.15
C ASN A 166 24.68 -3.10 10.33
N ILE A 167 25.23 -4.09 9.62
CA ILE A 167 24.47 -4.99 8.75
C ILE A 167 23.41 -5.83 9.49
N VAL A 168 23.68 -6.24 10.73
CA VAL A 168 22.75 -7.03 11.55
C VAL A 168 21.55 -6.16 11.94
N ALA A 169 21.82 -4.93 12.36
CA ALA A 169 20.78 -3.94 12.67
C ALA A 169 19.95 -3.57 11.42
N ALA A 170 20.62 -3.33 10.28
CA ALA A 170 19.96 -3.06 9.00
C ALA A 170 19.00 -4.19 8.60
N THR A 171 19.47 -5.44 8.72
CA THR A 171 18.70 -6.64 8.39
C THR A 171 17.50 -6.79 9.34
N ALA A 172 17.68 -6.56 10.64
CA ALA A 172 16.59 -6.62 11.62
C ALA A 172 15.50 -5.59 11.31
N GLY A 173 15.89 -4.34 11.03
CA GLY A 173 14.96 -3.26 10.68
C GLY A 173 14.23 -3.52 9.36
N GLY A 174 14.97 -3.99 8.33
CA GLY A 174 14.39 -4.38 7.05
C GLY A 174 13.36 -5.50 7.19
N ASN A 175 13.69 -6.55 7.95
CA ASN A 175 12.78 -7.67 8.21
C ASN A 175 11.52 -7.23 8.98
N LEU A 176 11.67 -6.36 9.99
CA LEU A 176 10.52 -5.81 10.71
C LEU A 176 9.62 -4.98 9.79
N SER A 177 10.21 -4.12 8.96
CA SER A 177 9.48 -3.33 7.97
C SER A 177 8.67 -4.21 7.02
N VAL A 178 9.29 -5.23 6.43
CA VAL A 178 8.61 -6.16 5.50
C VAL A 178 7.47 -6.91 6.19
N LYS A 179 7.65 -7.33 7.44
CA LYS A 179 6.58 -7.99 8.22
C LYS A 179 5.42 -7.04 8.45
N MET A 180 5.67 -5.82 8.90
CA MET A 180 4.61 -4.83 9.16
C MET A 180 3.87 -4.43 7.88
N MET A 181 4.58 -4.26 6.77
CA MET A 181 3.95 -3.99 5.45
C MET A 181 3.03 -5.14 5.02
N ARG A 182 3.46 -6.41 5.21
CA ARG A 182 2.61 -7.57 4.91
C ARG A 182 1.38 -7.64 5.81
N THR A 183 1.54 -7.37 7.10
CA THR A 183 0.43 -7.29 8.06
C THR A 183 -0.55 -6.21 7.65
N PHE A 184 -0.07 -5.03 7.26
CA PHE A 184 -0.91 -3.92 6.80
C PHE A 184 -1.76 -4.32 5.59
N THR A 185 -1.20 -5.01 4.59
CA THR A 185 -1.96 -5.53 3.45
C THR A 185 -3.03 -6.54 3.90
N ALA A 186 -2.69 -7.47 4.80
CA ALA A 186 -3.65 -8.43 5.32
C ALA A 186 -4.79 -7.75 6.11
N GLN A 187 -4.50 -6.67 6.84
CA GLN A 187 -5.49 -5.87 7.56
C GLN A 187 -6.43 -5.12 6.59
N ILE A 188 -5.93 -4.64 5.45
CA ILE A 188 -6.79 -4.07 4.39
C ILE A 188 -7.79 -5.11 3.88
N GLU A 189 -7.34 -6.33 3.61
CA GLU A 189 -8.24 -7.42 3.21
C GLU A 189 -9.24 -7.78 4.29
N ALA A 190 -8.80 -7.85 5.55
CA ALA A 190 -9.68 -8.12 6.69
C ALA A 190 -10.77 -7.05 6.82
N LEU A 191 -10.42 -5.77 6.68
CA LEU A 191 -11.36 -4.66 6.67
C LEU A 191 -12.35 -4.76 5.49
N ALA A 192 -11.87 -5.10 4.29
CA ALA A 192 -12.73 -5.28 3.13
C ALA A 192 -13.75 -6.43 3.34
N ARG A 193 -13.32 -7.53 3.97
CA ARG A 193 -14.20 -8.66 4.33
C ARG A 193 -15.21 -8.27 5.40
N LEU A 194 -14.79 -7.54 6.43
CA LEU A 194 -15.67 -7.01 7.48
C LEU A 194 -16.78 -6.13 6.90
N ARG A 195 -16.45 -5.32 5.89
CA ARG A 195 -17.40 -4.47 5.14
C ARG A 195 -18.26 -5.22 4.12
N GLY A 196 -18.22 -6.55 4.10
CA GLY A 196 -19.03 -7.37 3.20
C GLY A 196 -18.54 -7.46 1.75
N LYS A 197 -17.38 -6.85 1.40
CA LYS A 197 -16.83 -6.89 0.02
C LYS A 197 -16.15 -8.22 -0.34
N GLY A 198 -16.38 -9.28 0.44
CA GLY A 198 -15.78 -10.60 0.25
C GLY A 198 -16.75 -11.77 0.43
N GLN A 199 -18.05 -11.52 0.52
CA GLN A 199 -19.03 -12.61 0.55
C GLN A 199 -19.26 -13.14 -0.86
N GLN A 200 -18.72 -14.33 -1.16
CA GLN A 200 -19.21 -15.15 -2.26
C GLN A 200 -20.61 -15.65 -1.87
N THR A 201 -21.67 -15.01 -2.37
CA THR A 201 -23.03 -15.47 -2.15
C THR A 201 -23.26 -16.74 -2.96
N VAL A 202 -23.12 -17.91 -2.34
CA VAL A 202 -23.50 -19.20 -2.94
C VAL A 202 -25.00 -19.35 -2.80
N ARG A 203 -25.74 -19.08 -3.89
CA ARG A 203 -27.18 -19.37 -3.96
C ARG A 203 -27.36 -20.81 -4.43
N VAL A 204 -27.98 -21.64 -3.59
CA VAL A 204 -28.36 -23.01 -3.98
C VAL A 204 -29.68 -22.93 -4.74
N GLU A 205 -29.65 -23.19 -6.04
CA GLU A 205 -30.82 -23.34 -6.89
C GLU A 205 -30.92 -24.79 -7.35
N HIS A 206 -32.11 -25.39 -7.23
CA HIS A 206 -32.35 -26.73 -7.77
C HIS A 206 -32.56 -26.61 -9.27
N VAL A 207 -31.60 -27.10 -10.07
CA VAL A 207 -31.74 -27.22 -11.52
C VAL A 207 -32.15 -28.64 -11.85
N THR A 208 -33.38 -28.83 -12.31
CA THR A 208 -33.84 -30.14 -12.81
C THR A 208 -33.52 -30.25 -14.29
N VAL A 209 -32.59 -31.15 -14.62
CA VAL A 209 -32.27 -31.50 -16.02
C VAL A 209 -33.21 -32.63 -16.44
N GLN A 210 -34.02 -32.37 -17.46
CA GLN A 210 -34.96 -33.36 -18.02
C GLN A 210 -34.22 -34.44 -18.82
N PRO A 211 -34.81 -35.63 -19.01
CA PRO A 211 -34.23 -36.66 -19.87
C PRO A 211 -33.94 -36.12 -21.28
N GLY A 212 -32.68 -36.19 -21.71
CA GLY A 212 -32.22 -35.68 -23.02
C GLY A 212 -31.71 -34.24 -23.03
N ALA A 213 -31.73 -33.52 -21.90
CA ALA A 213 -31.13 -32.19 -21.79
C ALA A 213 -29.68 -32.26 -21.24
N GLN A 214 -28.81 -31.36 -21.71
CA GLN A 214 -27.45 -31.16 -21.17
C GLN A 214 -27.35 -29.75 -20.57
N ALA A 215 -26.87 -29.67 -19.34
CA ALA A 215 -26.56 -28.41 -18.66
C ALA A 215 -25.05 -28.17 -18.66
N ILE A 216 -24.64 -26.94 -18.95
CA ILE A 216 -23.25 -26.48 -18.88
C ILE A 216 -23.10 -25.62 -17.64
N VAL A 217 -22.12 -25.92 -16.79
CA VAL A 217 -21.79 -25.13 -15.59
C VAL A 217 -20.38 -24.58 -15.77
N GLY A 218 -20.26 -23.26 -15.85
CA GLY A 218 -19.00 -22.56 -16.08
C GLY A 218 -19.20 -21.22 -16.77
N ASP A 219 -18.12 -20.46 -16.93
CA ASP A 219 -18.14 -19.21 -17.71
C ASP A 219 -18.20 -19.54 -19.21
N VAL A 220 -19.27 -19.14 -19.89
CA VAL A 220 -19.52 -19.47 -21.30
C VAL A 220 -19.24 -18.23 -22.17
N HIS A 221 -18.08 -18.20 -22.81
CA HIS A 221 -17.79 -17.22 -23.85
C HIS A 221 -18.28 -17.74 -25.21
N GLN A 222 -19.37 -17.17 -25.71
CA GLN A 222 -19.85 -17.46 -27.06
C GLN A 222 -18.95 -16.76 -28.10
N HIS A 223 -18.10 -17.54 -28.77
CA HIS A 223 -17.49 -17.10 -30.02
C HIS A 223 -18.57 -17.04 -31.11
N LEU A 224 -18.99 -15.84 -31.48
CA LEU A 224 -20.00 -15.62 -32.50
C LEU A 224 -19.49 -16.08 -33.89
N PRO A 225 -20.23 -16.95 -34.61
CA PRO A 225 -19.84 -17.40 -35.94
C PRO A 225 -20.27 -16.36 -36.98
N GLY A 226 -19.34 -15.50 -37.39
CA GLY A 226 -19.61 -14.46 -38.38
C GLY A 226 -18.40 -13.65 -38.76
N GLY A 227 -17.38 -14.29 -39.35
CA GLY A 227 -16.20 -13.60 -39.88
C GLY A 227 -15.22 -14.61 -40.48
N GLY A 228 -15.45 -15.00 -41.73
CA GLY A 228 -14.60 -15.93 -42.47
C GLY A 228 -13.16 -15.44 -42.63
N GLY A 229 -12.21 -16.37 -42.55
CA GLY A 229 -10.80 -16.07 -42.76
C GLY A 229 -9.89 -17.28 -42.68
N GLY A 230 -9.96 -18.15 -43.70
CA GLY A 230 -8.80 -18.92 -44.17
C GLY A 230 -8.40 -20.16 -43.37
N SER A 231 -8.89 -21.30 -43.83
CA SER A 231 -8.25 -22.59 -43.68
C SER A 231 -6.77 -22.54 -44.11
N LYS A 232 -5.86 -22.88 -43.18
CA LYS A 232 -4.64 -23.59 -43.54
C LYS A 232 -4.61 -24.89 -42.74
N GLU A 233 -4.84 -25.99 -43.46
CA GLU A 233 -4.42 -27.30 -43.01
C GLU A 233 -2.94 -27.23 -42.61
N SER A 234 -2.64 -27.61 -41.37
CA SER A 234 -1.39 -28.29 -41.09
C SER A 234 -1.77 -29.75 -40.86
N LYS A 235 -1.58 -30.55 -41.90
CA LYS A 235 -1.33 -31.98 -41.75
C LYS A 235 -0.22 -32.14 -40.69
N ASP A 236 -0.36 -33.18 -39.88
CA ASP A 236 0.60 -33.67 -38.86
C ASP A 236 0.12 -33.54 -37.42
N GLN A 237 -0.96 -34.25 -37.07
CA GLN A 237 -0.98 -35.00 -35.81
C GLN A 237 -1.63 -36.37 -36.05
N ALA A 238 -0.79 -37.40 -36.06
CA ALA A 238 -1.20 -38.79 -36.13
C ALA A 238 -1.91 -39.20 -34.82
N HIS A 239 -3.01 -39.91 -34.97
CA HIS A 239 -3.64 -40.68 -33.92
C HIS A 239 -2.91 -42.03 -33.84
N GLU A 240 -2.41 -42.42 -32.66
CA GLU A 240 -2.16 -43.82 -32.33
C GLU A 240 -2.86 -44.17 -31.01
N GLN A 241 -3.94 -44.93 -31.14
CA GLN A 241 -4.32 -46.03 -30.25
C GLN A 241 -3.21 -47.10 -30.40
N THR A 242 -2.67 -47.80 -29.41
CA THR A 242 -3.14 -48.38 -28.15
C THR A 242 -1.92 -49.06 -27.50
N THR A 243 -1.87 -49.22 -26.18
CA THR A 243 -1.59 -50.53 -25.55
C THR A 243 -1.87 -50.46 -24.05
N ASP A 244 -2.61 -51.47 -23.59
CA ASP A 244 -3.01 -51.69 -22.21
C ASP A 244 -1.83 -51.79 -21.25
N ALA A 245 -1.86 -50.97 -20.19
CA ALA A 245 -1.18 -51.26 -18.94
C ALA A 245 -2.11 -50.83 -17.78
N PRO A 246 -2.39 -51.70 -16.79
CA PRO A 246 -3.24 -51.31 -15.67
C PRO A 246 -2.52 -50.24 -14.85
N ILE A 247 -3.04 -49.02 -14.86
CA ILE A 247 -2.61 -47.97 -13.95
C ILE A 247 -2.97 -48.45 -12.54
N ALA A 248 -1.97 -48.67 -11.71
CA ALA A 248 -2.16 -49.05 -10.30
C ALA A 248 -3.09 -48.05 -9.61
N ALA A 249 -4.17 -48.55 -9.02
CA ALA A 249 -5.11 -47.74 -8.25
C ALA A 249 -4.35 -46.97 -7.16
N LEU A 250 -4.51 -45.65 -7.15
CA LEU A 250 -4.04 -44.80 -6.06
C LEU A 250 -4.62 -45.30 -4.73
N ARG A 251 -3.77 -45.51 -3.73
CA ARG A 251 -4.13 -45.99 -2.40
C ARG A 251 -5.08 -44.99 -1.74
N ARG A 252 -6.33 -45.40 -1.52
CA ARG A 252 -7.29 -44.65 -0.68
C ARG A 252 -6.74 -44.58 0.77
N PRO A 253 -6.92 -43.46 1.49
CA PRO A 253 -6.73 -43.45 2.93
C PRO A 253 -7.74 -44.40 3.57
N ASP A 254 -7.23 -45.33 4.37
CA ASP A 254 -8.01 -46.34 5.09
C ASP A 254 -8.93 -45.69 6.13
N GLN A 255 -10.13 -46.24 6.28
CA GLN A 255 -11.19 -45.83 7.19
C GLN A 255 -11.07 -46.62 8.51
N SER A 256 -9.87 -46.63 9.11
CA SER A 256 -9.60 -47.28 10.38
C SER A 256 -9.06 -46.26 11.40
N ASN A 257 -9.86 -46.03 12.43
CA ASN A 257 -9.60 -45.15 13.57
C ASN A 257 -8.36 -45.61 14.37
N HIS A 258 -7.18 -45.16 13.98
CA HIS A 258 -5.99 -45.15 14.82
C HIS A 258 -5.66 -43.72 15.21
N GLY A 259 -6.07 -43.36 16.44
CA GLY A 259 -5.80 -42.05 17.02
C GLY A 259 -4.30 -41.74 17.01
N VAL A 260 -3.96 -40.61 16.40
CA VAL A 260 -2.63 -40.01 16.52
C VAL A 260 -2.46 -39.48 17.95
N PRO A 261 -1.34 -39.79 18.63
CA PRO A 261 -1.14 -39.36 20.01
C PRO A 261 -1.03 -37.83 20.10
N ILE A 262 -1.85 -37.28 20.98
CA ILE A 262 -1.80 -35.89 21.44
C ILE A 262 -0.50 -35.72 22.24
N ALA A 263 0.34 -34.76 21.86
CA ALA A 263 1.47 -34.36 22.69
C ALA A 263 0.94 -33.62 23.93
N CYS A 264 0.79 -34.36 25.04
CA CYS A 264 0.55 -33.79 26.37
C CYS A 264 1.88 -33.44 27.05
N ASP A 265 1.85 -32.37 27.83
CA ASP A 265 2.94 -31.77 28.58
C ASP A 265 3.81 -32.76 29.38
N GLU A 266 5.09 -32.87 29.01
CA GLU A 266 6.13 -33.37 29.91
C GLU A 266 7.02 -32.22 30.39
N LYS A 267 6.98 -32.01 31.70
CA LYS A 267 7.77 -31.08 32.49
C LYS A 267 9.26 -31.15 32.10
N ARG A 268 9.77 -30.13 31.42
CA ARG A 268 11.21 -29.85 31.38
C ARG A 268 11.62 -29.03 32.60
N PRO A 269 12.64 -29.45 33.38
CA PRO A 269 13.16 -28.62 34.46
C PRO A 269 13.82 -27.36 33.90
N MET A 270 13.42 -26.20 34.42
CA MET A 270 14.01 -24.89 34.08
C MET A 270 15.49 -24.86 34.47
N GLN A 271 16.34 -24.47 33.53
CA GLN A 271 17.73 -24.09 33.80
C GLN A 271 17.72 -22.75 34.55
N ALA A 272 18.05 -22.79 35.85
CA ALA A 272 18.26 -21.61 36.66
C ALA A 272 19.67 -21.07 36.42
N ALA A 273 19.79 -20.00 35.64
CA ALA A 273 21.02 -19.22 35.53
C ALA A 273 20.68 -17.74 35.38
N TRP A 274 20.48 -17.07 36.52
CA TRP A 274 20.94 -15.72 36.87
C TRP A 274 20.09 -15.13 38.01
N ARG A 275 20.53 -15.35 39.25
CA ARG A 275 20.38 -14.40 40.37
C ARG A 275 21.18 -14.88 41.58
N ALA A 276 22.40 -14.40 41.66
CA ALA A 276 23.14 -14.30 42.91
C ALA A 276 23.87 -12.96 42.88
N GLU A 277 23.28 -11.93 43.49
CA GLU A 277 23.99 -11.08 44.44
C GLU A 277 23.05 -10.07 45.13
N HIS A 278 23.41 -9.75 46.38
CA HIS A 278 22.83 -8.79 47.31
C HIS A 278 21.64 -9.24 48.17
N ARG A 279 21.96 -10.05 49.19
CA ARG A 279 21.40 -9.86 50.52
C ARG A 279 22.56 -9.62 51.50
N GLY A 280 22.79 -8.34 51.83
CA GLY A 280 23.57 -7.94 52.99
C GLY A 280 22.74 -8.21 54.24
N ALA A 281 23.40 -8.78 55.25
CA ALA A 281 22.84 -9.16 56.54
C ALA A 281 22.68 -7.92 57.44
N GLU A 282 21.53 -7.80 58.08
CA GLU A 282 21.37 -7.07 59.33
C GLU A 282 21.47 -8.07 60.47
N GLY A 283 22.38 -7.77 61.39
CA GLY A 283 22.46 -8.26 62.76
C GLY A 283 22.85 -7.08 63.63
#